data_AF-A0A803YFH4-F1
#
_entry.id   AF-A0A803YFH4-F1
#
_cell.length_a   1.000
_cell.length_b   1.000
_cell.length_c   1.000
_cell.angle_alpha   90.00
_cell.angle_beta   90.00
_cell.angle_gamma   90.00
#
_symmetry.space_group_name_H-M   'P 1'
#
loop_
_entity.id
_entity.type
_entity.pdbx_description
1 polymer ?
#
loop_
_entity_poly.entity_id
_entity_poly.type
_entity_poly.pdbx_seq_one_letter_code
_entity_poly.pdbx_strand_id
1 'polypeptide(L)'
;MASLWAVLVLLALASAQESLLNICMDAQHHKSEPGPEGLLYGQCALWKDNACCTANTSMEAHRDQSYLYGFNWDHCGAMAQRCKRHFIQDTCLYECSPNLGPWIDQVRGGGFGRLWGVGFG
;
A
#
# COMPACT_ATOMS: atom_id res chain seq x y z
N MET A 1 10.25 41.75 4.99
CA MET A 1 10.43 40.98 3.74
C MET A 1 10.80 39.51 4.00
N ALA A 2 11.75 39.20 4.91
CA ALA A 2 12.09 37.82 5.27
C ALA A 2 10.90 36.95 5.77
N SER A 3 9.94 37.54 6.51
CA SER A 3 8.78 36.80 7.02
C SER A 3 7.81 36.30 5.94
N LEU A 4 7.65 37.03 4.83
CA LEU A 4 6.76 36.60 3.75
C LEU A 4 7.33 35.39 3.00
N TRP A 5 8.65 35.40 2.77
CA TRP A 5 9.36 34.25 2.18
C TRP A 5 9.35 33.04 3.10
N ALA A 6 9.54 33.24 4.41
CA ALA A 6 9.45 32.16 5.40
C ALA A 6 8.04 31.54 5.44
N VAL A 7 6.99 32.37 5.39
CA VAL A 7 5.60 31.91 5.34
C VAL A 7 5.31 31.14 4.05
N LEU A 8 5.78 31.63 2.89
CA LEU A 8 5.62 30.93 1.61
C LEU A 8 6.34 29.57 1.58
N VAL A 9 7.54 29.47 2.15
CA VAL A 9 8.28 28.20 2.25
C VAL A 9 7.55 27.23 3.17
N LEU A 10 7.04 27.69 4.32
CA LEU A 10 6.26 26.85 5.24
C LEU A 10 4.97 26.33 4.59
N LEU A 11 4.26 27.18 3.86
CA LEU A 11 3.06 26.81 3.08
C LEU A 11 3.38 25.76 2.01
N ALA A 12 4.49 25.94 1.27
CA ALA A 12 4.91 25.00 0.24
C ALA A 12 5.26 23.63 0.83
N LEU A 13 6.01 23.58 1.95
CA LEU A 13 6.30 22.32 2.65
C LEU A 13 5.03 21.61 3.13
N ALA A 14 4.09 22.36 3.73
CA ALA A 14 2.83 21.79 4.19
C ALA A 14 2.02 21.19 3.04
N SER A 15 1.93 21.89 1.90
CA SER A 15 1.24 21.36 0.71
C SER A 15 1.89 20.11 0.12
N ALA A 16 3.23 20.06 0.13
CA ALA A 16 3.97 18.91 -0.36
C ALA A 16 3.72 17.69 0.54
N GLN A 17 3.62 17.89 1.85
CA GLN A 17 3.33 16.82 2.78
C GLN A 17 1.90 16.28 2.60
N GLU A 18 0.89 17.14 2.53
CA GLU A 18 -0.50 16.73 2.28
C GLU A 18 -0.65 15.91 0.99
N SER A 19 0.14 16.19 -0.06
CA SER A 19 0.12 15.43 -1.32
C SER A 19 0.59 13.98 -1.21
N LEU A 20 1.25 13.61 -0.10
CA LEU A 20 1.75 12.27 0.19
C LEU A 20 0.87 11.49 1.18
N LEU A 21 -0.15 12.14 1.77
CA LEU A 21 -1.05 11.49 2.71
C LEU A 21 -2.30 11.00 1.99
N ASN A 22 -2.83 9.85 2.43
CA ASN A 22 -4.10 9.31 1.96
C ASN A 22 -4.16 9.17 0.42
N ILE A 23 -3.16 8.51 -0.15
CA ILE A 23 -3.06 8.23 -1.59
C ILE A 23 -2.88 6.74 -1.84
N CYS A 24 -3.32 6.29 -3.01
CA CYS A 24 -2.99 4.96 -3.50
C CYS A 24 -1.82 5.03 -4.48
N MET A 25 -0.96 4.02 -4.40
CA MET A 25 0.09 3.84 -5.38
C MET A 25 -0.51 3.40 -6.71
N ASP A 26 0.04 3.91 -7.81
CA ASP A 26 -0.32 3.42 -9.16
C ASP A 26 0.39 2.08 -9.40
N ALA A 27 -0.26 1.00 -8.98
CA ALA A 27 0.23 -0.37 -9.07
C ALA A 27 -0.88 -1.32 -9.55
N GLN A 28 -0.49 -2.56 -9.87
CA GLN A 28 -1.30 -3.47 -10.69
C GLN A 28 -2.72 -3.73 -10.14
N HIS A 29 -2.87 -3.82 -8.82
CA HIS A 29 -4.13 -4.20 -8.16
C HIS A 29 -4.67 -3.10 -7.24
N HIS A 30 -4.10 -1.90 -7.33
CA HIS A 30 -4.51 -0.74 -6.56
C HIS A 30 -5.66 -0.01 -7.24
N LYS A 31 -6.55 0.54 -6.42
CA LYS A 31 -7.52 1.56 -6.83
C LYS A 31 -6.79 2.87 -7.13
N SER A 32 -7.44 3.74 -7.90
CA SER A 32 -6.94 5.09 -8.16
C SER A 32 -6.92 5.97 -6.91
N GLU A 33 -7.90 5.80 -6.02
CA GLU A 33 -8.05 6.60 -4.80
C GLU A 33 -8.50 5.73 -3.61
N PRO A 34 -8.11 6.09 -2.37
CA PRO A 34 -8.59 5.40 -1.18
C PRO A 34 -10.09 5.53 -1.01
N GLY A 35 -10.70 4.53 -0.38
CA GLY A 35 -12.10 4.62 0.03
C GLY A 35 -12.56 3.40 0.81
N PRO A 36 -13.76 3.45 1.40
CA PRO A 36 -14.29 2.36 2.20
C PRO A 36 -14.52 1.09 1.36
N GLU A 37 -14.09 -0.04 1.90
CA GLU A 37 -14.23 -1.39 1.38
C GLU A 37 -14.70 -2.30 2.52
N GLY A 38 -16.01 -2.31 2.79
CA GLY A 38 -16.59 -3.02 3.94
C GLY A 38 -16.49 -4.56 3.88
N LEU A 39 -15.98 -5.11 2.78
CA LEU A 39 -15.96 -6.54 2.48
C LEU A 39 -14.53 -7.13 2.45
N LEU A 40 -13.52 -6.42 2.98
CA LEU A 40 -12.15 -6.93 3.01
C LEU A 40 -12.04 -8.20 3.87
N TYR A 41 -11.34 -9.20 3.32
CA TYR A 41 -11.25 -10.55 3.88
C TYR A 41 -10.12 -10.71 4.90
N GLY A 42 -10.39 -11.49 5.95
CA GLY A 42 -9.38 -12.00 6.89
C GLY A 42 -8.51 -10.91 7.50
N GLN A 43 -7.20 -11.01 7.28
CA GLN A 43 -6.20 -10.08 7.84
C GLN A 43 -6.27 -8.68 7.23
N CYS A 44 -6.89 -8.51 6.06
CA CYS A 44 -7.01 -7.22 5.39
C CYS A 44 -8.20 -6.39 5.93
N ALA A 45 -9.03 -6.93 6.82
CA ALA A 45 -10.19 -6.22 7.37
C ALA A 45 -9.83 -4.94 8.15
N LEU A 46 -8.56 -4.78 8.54
CA LEU A 46 -8.03 -3.59 9.22
C LEU A 46 -8.13 -2.33 8.35
N TRP A 47 -8.16 -2.47 7.02
CA TRP A 47 -8.24 -1.34 6.08
C TRP A 47 -9.66 -1.05 5.60
N LYS A 48 -10.68 -1.75 6.11
CA LYS A 48 -12.06 -1.71 5.56
C LYS A 48 -12.68 -0.30 5.46
N ASP A 49 -12.30 0.61 6.34
CA ASP A 49 -12.90 1.96 6.38
C ASP A 49 -12.24 2.90 5.37
N ASN A 50 -11.00 2.61 4.95
CA ASN A 50 -10.26 3.38 3.97
C ASN A 50 -9.11 2.55 3.36
N ALA A 51 -9.33 1.98 2.17
CA ALA A 51 -8.41 1.06 1.50
C ALA A 51 -8.11 1.43 0.05
N CYS A 52 -6.91 1.04 -0.39
CA CYS A 52 -6.44 1.06 -1.77
C CYS A 52 -6.65 -0.25 -2.54
N CYS A 53 -7.06 -1.32 -1.86
CA CYS A 53 -7.34 -2.63 -2.48
C CYS A 53 -8.86 -2.84 -2.61
N THR A 54 -9.27 -3.84 -3.38
CA THR A 54 -10.68 -4.27 -3.46
C THR A 54 -10.93 -5.52 -2.59
N ALA A 55 -12.20 -5.84 -2.31
CA ALA A 55 -12.57 -7.10 -1.68
C ALA A 55 -11.97 -8.33 -2.40
N ASN A 56 -11.90 -8.33 -3.74
CA ASN A 56 -11.30 -9.43 -4.51
C ASN A 56 -9.80 -9.58 -4.22
N THR A 57 -9.06 -8.47 -4.30
CA THR A 57 -7.63 -8.41 -3.95
C THR A 57 -7.39 -8.97 -2.54
N SER A 58 -8.23 -8.61 -1.57
CA SER A 58 -8.08 -9.07 -0.18
C SER A 58 -8.32 -10.57 0.00
N MET A 59 -9.25 -11.17 -0.75
CA MET A 59 -9.46 -12.62 -0.72
C MET A 59 -8.27 -13.37 -1.31
N GLU A 60 -7.74 -12.87 -2.43
CA GLU A 60 -6.60 -13.46 -3.12
C GLU A 60 -5.28 -13.31 -2.37
N ALA A 61 -5.13 -12.26 -1.55
CA ALA A 61 -3.98 -12.13 -0.66
C ALA A 61 -3.87 -13.31 0.32
N HIS A 62 -4.94 -14.08 0.54
CA HIS A 62 -4.98 -15.24 1.42
C HIS A 62 -4.89 -16.58 0.66
N ARG A 63 -4.80 -16.56 -0.66
CA ARG A 63 -4.73 -17.76 -1.51
C ARG A 63 -3.30 -18.01 -1.99
N ASP A 64 -2.95 -19.29 -2.10
CA ASP A 64 -1.66 -19.72 -2.65
C ASP A 64 -1.73 -19.67 -4.17
N GLN A 65 -0.67 -19.20 -4.81
CA GLN A 65 -0.63 -19.03 -6.27
C GLN A 65 -1.81 -18.22 -6.81
N SER A 66 -2.24 -17.21 -6.05
CA SER A 66 -3.35 -16.33 -6.43
C SER A 66 -3.05 -15.51 -7.68
N TYR A 67 -4.07 -14.95 -8.32
CA TYR A 67 -3.88 -14.17 -9.54
C TYR A 67 -3.06 -12.89 -9.32
N LEU A 68 -2.89 -12.44 -8.05
CA LEU A 68 -2.14 -11.22 -7.74
C LEU A 68 -0.74 -11.28 -8.34
N TYR A 69 -0.02 -12.37 -8.04
CA TYR A 69 1.38 -12.55 -8.45
C TYR A 69 1.74 -13.98 -8.85
N GLY A 70 0.80 -14.92 -8.82
CA GLY A 70 1.08 -16.35 -9.06
C GLY A 70 2.10 -16.94 -8.08
N PHE A 71 2.28 -16.32 -6.91
CA PHE A 71 3.37 -16.65 -6.00
C PHE A 71 3.07 -17.91 -5.19
N ASN A 72 4.01 -18.85 -5.18
CA ASN A 72 3.92 -20.05 -4.38
C ASN A 72 4.66 -19.85 -3.05
N TRP A 73 3.90 -19.72 -1.95
CA TRP A 73 4.49 -19.65 -0.60
C TRP A 73 5.26 -20.93 -0.24
N ASP A 74 4.90 -22.07 -0.82
CA ASP A 74 5.47 -23.38 -0.53
C ASP A 74 6.59 -23.79 -1.51
N HIS A 75 7.25 -22.83 -2.18
CA HIS A 75 8.26 -23.12 -3.20
C HIS A 75 9.52 -23.84 -2.66
N CYS A 76 9.75 -23.82 -1.34
CA CYS A 76 10.79 -24.59 -0.65
C CYS A 76 10.24 -25.73 0.24
N GLY A 77 8.99 -26.15 0.01
CA GLY A 77 8.23 -27.05 0.89
C GLY A 77 7.16 -26.32 1.69
N ALA A 78 6.34 -27.06 2.44
CA ALA A 78 5.18 -26.50 3.14
C ALA A 78 5.61 -25.41 4.15
N MET A 79 5.19 -24.18 3.91
CA MET A 79 5.45 -23.03 4.76
C MET A 79 4.65 -23.15 6.07
N ALA A 80 5.33 -22.89 7.18
CA ALA A 80 4.66 -22.85 8.48
C ALA A 80 3.58 -21.76 8.51
N GLN A 81 2.39 -22.09 9.02
CA GLN A 81 1.25 -21.18 9.02
C GLN A 81 1.54 -19.84 9.72
N ARG A 82 2.40 -19.83 10.74
CA ARG A 82 2.84 -18.60 11.42
C ARG A 82 3.66 -17.68 10.51
N CYS A 83 4.54 -18.26 9.67
CA CYS A 83 5.32 -17.51 8.69
C CYS A 83 4.41 -16.95 7.59
N LYS A 84 3.54 -17.80 7.04
CA LYS A 84 2.56 -17.43 6.01
C LYS A 84 1.65 -16.28 6.44
N ARG A 85 1.27 -16.24 7.72
CA ARG A 85 0.49 -15.14 8.29
C ARG A 85 1.14 -13.77 8.05
N HIS A 86 2.46 -13.66 8.21
CA HIS A 86 3.19 -12.41 8.00
C HIS A 86 3.25 -12.01 6.53
N PHE A 87 3.43 -12.96 5.61
CA PHE A 87 3.36 -12.67 4.18
C PHE A 87 1.99 -12.14 3.75
N ILE A 88 0.92 -12.68 4.32
CA ILE A 88 -0.44 -12.17 4.07
C ILE A 88 -0.59 -10.75 4.65
N GLN A 89 -0.04 -10.46 5.83
CA GLN A 89 -0.09 -9.11 6.42
C GLN A 89 0.69 -8.10 5.57
N ASP A 90 1.87 -8.48 5.09
CA ASP A 90 2.68 -7.68 4.18
C ASP A 90 1.92 -7.40 2.88
N THR A 91 1.28 -8.42 2.30
CA THR A 91 0.43 -8.25 1.11
C THR A 91 -0.74 -7.30 1.39
N CYS A 92 -1.45 -7.46 2.50
CA CYS A 92 -2.55 -6.54 2.84
C CYS A 92 -2.04 -5.11 3.07
N LEU A 93 -0.88 -4.91 3.70
CA LEU A 93 -0.28 -3.58 3.87
C LEU A 93 0.04 -2.95 2.52
N TYR A 94 0.74 -3.70 1.66
CA TYR A 94 1.16 -3.24 0.34
C TYR A 94 -0.03 -2.88 -0.55
N GLU A 95 -1.05 -3.73 -0.60
CA GLU A 95 -2.21 -3.55 -1.48
C GLU A 95 -3.23 -2.55 -0.92
N CYS A 96 -3.47 -2.54 0.39
CA CYS A 96 -4.62 -1.84 0.97
C CYS A 96 -4.27 -0.51 1.65
N SER A 97 -3.03 -0.27 2.07
CA SER A 97 -2.72 0.91 2.88
C SER A 97 -2.74 2.21 2.07
N PRO A 98 -3.53 3.22 2.46
CA PRO A 98 -3.50 4.55 1.86
C PRO A 98 -2.40 5.45 2.44
N ASN A 99 -1.58 4.93 3.36
CA ASN A 99 -0.63 5.71 4.16
C ASN A 99 0.82 5.52 3.70
N LEU A 100 1.05 4.89 2.55
CA LEU A 100 2.39 4.56 2.08
C LEU A 100 2.99 5.64 1.16
N GLY A 101 2.26 6.73 0.93
CA GLY A 101 2.65 7.81 0.01
C GLY A 101 4.06 8.37 0.19
N PRO A 102 4.58 8.62 1.41
CA PRO A 102 5.93 9.12 1.59
C PRO A 102 7.05 8.22 1.05
N TRP A 103 6.76 6.94 0.81
CA TRP A 103 7.71 5.94 0.33
C TRP A 103 7.47 5.51 -1.11
N ILE A 104 6.49 6.11 -1.81
CA ILE A 104 6.21 5.79 -3.22
C ILE A 104 7.29 6.43 -4.09
N ASP A 105 8.13 5.59 -4.68
CA ASP A 105 9.03 5.96 -5.76
C ASP A 105 8.35 5.71 -7.11
N GLN A 106 8.15 6.79 -7.86
CA GLN A 106 7.60 6.73 -9.21
C GLN A 106 8.72 6.27 -10.15
N VAL A 107 8.59 5.05 -10.67
CA VAL A 107 9.58 4.49 -11.59
C VAL A 107 9.61 5.35 -12.85
N ARG A 108 10.70 6.12 -13.04
CA ARG A 108 10.87 7.00 -14.20
C ARG A 108 10.80 6.14 -15.47
N GLY A 109 9.69 6.22 -16.21
CA GLY A 109 9.47 5.45 -17.43
C GLY A 109 8.13 4.71 -17.55
N GLY A 110 7.12 5.01 -16.72
CA GLY A 110 5.76 4.46 -16.88
C GLY A 110 5.58 3.04 -16.34
N GLY A 111 6.42 2.63 -15.39
CA GLY A 111 6.22 1.40 -14.62
C GLY A 111 5.44 1.68 -13.32
N PHE A 112 4.77 0.65 -12.79
CA PHE A 112 4.06 0.72 -11.51
C PHE A 112 4.93 1.32 -10.40
N GLY A 113 4.31 2.16 -9.55
CA GLY A 113 4.95 2.71 -8.37
C GLY A 113 5.49 1.60 -7.48
N ARG A 114 6.61 1.88 -6.80
CA ARG A 114 7.21 0.96 -5.82
C ARG A 114 7.43 1.66 -4.51
N LEU A 115 7.46 0.88 -3.44
CA LEU A 115 7.79 1.39 -2.11
C LEU A 115 9.28 1.25 -1.85
N TRP A 116 9.89 2.29 -1.28
CA TRP A 116 11.30 2.28 -0.90
C TRP A 116 11.51 2.82 0.51
N GLY A 117 12.20 2.06 1.36
CA GLY A 117 12.56 2.51 2.72
C GLY A 117 11.40 2.52 3.73
N VAL A 118 10.35 1.72 3.53
CA VAL A 118 9.26 1.56 4.52
C VAL A 118 9.84 0.98 5.80
N GLY A 119 9.76 1.74 6.90
CA GLY A 119 10.22 1.29 8.21
C GLY A 119 9.22 0.33 8.84
N PHE A 120 9.58 -0.95 8.94
CA PHE A 120 8.85 -1.92 9.75
C PHE A 120 9.44 -1.88 11.17
N GLY A 121 8.82 -1.06 12.03
CA GLY A 121 9.18 -0.93 13.45
C GLY A 121 8.59 -2.03 14.31
#